data_AF-A0A920EGM3-F1
#
_entry.id   AF-A0A920EGM3-F1
#
_cell.length_a   1.000
_cell.length_b   1.000
_cell.length_c   1.000
_cell.angle_alpha   90.00
_cell.angle_beta   90.00
_cell.angle_gamma   90.00
#
_symmetry.space_group_name_H-M   'P 1'
#
loop_
_entity.id
_entity.type
_entity.pdbx_description
1 polymer ?
#
loop_
_entity_poly.entity_id
_entity_poly.type
_entity_poly.pdbx_seq_one_letter_code
_entity_poly.pdbx_strand_id
1 'polypeptide(L)'
;MGKILNNKKKTLSLLTNRFDIYQTLIKEDFKVIFNDFNFSSFETNQFKNIFFRTSKEKLINLHVIQESKRLLEYDGKLFLTGKKAEGIKSLSSKANLILSGPMSFAKNGSVYLSEITKVAKSDITYPQSSYHDLQSIEEGDSNNLLSKAGIFGWNKVDEGSRFLIDTVPIYLSHFNQPLKLF
;
A
#
# COMPACT_ATOMS: atom_id res chain seq x y z
N MET A 1 -26.72 3.93 21.61
CA MET A 1 -25.55 4.02 20.68
C MET A 1 -24.54 2.86 20.83
N GLY A 2 -24.17 2.41 22.04
CA GLY A 2 -23.07 1.45 22.27
C GLY A 2 -23.23 0.01 21.73
N LYS A 3 -24.46 -0.54 21.63
CA LYS A 3 -24.68 -1.90 21.09
C LYS A 3 -24.45 -2.00 19.57
N ILE A 4 -24.62 -0.91 18.82
CA ILE A 4 -24.48 -0.90 17.34
C ILE A 4 -23.00 -0.90 16.94
N LEU A 5 -22.13 -0.22 17.70
CA LEU A 5 -20.68 -0.24 17.43
C LEU A 5 -20.05 -1.61 17.70
N ASN A 6 -20.45 -2.29 18.78
CA ASN A 6 -19.88 -3.58 19.14
C ASN A 6 -20.16 -4.69 18.10
N ASN A 7 -21.31 -4.66 17.43
CA ASN A 7 -21.61 -5.65 16.38
C ASN A 7 -20.88 -5.35 15.06
N LYS A 8 -20.62 -4.08 14.75
CA LYS A 8 -19.85 -3.68 13.55
C LYS A 8 -18.37 -4.11 13.61
N LYS A 9 -17.78 -4.25 14.81
CA LYS A 9 -16.39 -4.70 14.97
C LYS A 9 -16.18 -6.15 14.51
N LYS A 10 -17.22 -7.00 14.43
CA LYS A 10 -17.08 -8.42 14.02
C LYS A 10 -17.01 -8.62 12.50
N THR A 11 -17.55 -7.70 11.70
CA THR A 11 -17.62 -7.83 10.23
C THR A 11 -16.60 -6.95 9.51
N LEU A 12 -15.73 -6.27 10.26
CA LEU A 12 -14.75 -5.32 9.74
C LEU A 12 -13.35 -5.93 9.86
N SER A 13 -12.66 -6.07 8.73
CA SER A 13 -11.24 -6.38 8.68
C SER A 13 -10.46 -5.10 8.42
N LEU A 14 -9.50 -4.79 9.29
CA LEU A 14 -8.59 -3.66 9.13
C LEU A 14 -7.18 -4.17 8.87
N LEU A 15 -6.52 -3.62 7.84
CA LEU A 15 -5.14 -3.93 7.48
C LEU A 15 -4.40 -2.62 7.25
N THR A 16 -3.18 -2.52 7.77
CA THR A 16 -2.30 -1.38 7.50
C THR A 16 -0.83 -1.81 7.50
N ASN A 17 -0.03 -1.16 6.65
CA ASN A 17 1.42 -1.27 6.66
C ASN A 17 2.08 -0.11 7.45
N ARG A 18 1.28 0.74 8.09
CA ARG A 18 1.76 1.89 8.90
C ARG A 18 1.66 1.57 10.38
N PHE A 19 2.81 1.48 11.05
CA PHE A 19 2.88 1.11 12.46
C PHE A 19 2.17 2.13 13.37
N ASP A 20 2.26 3.42 13.06
CA ASP A 20 1.58 4.49 13.81
C ASP A 20 0.05 4.37 13.75
N ILE A 21 -0.49 4.01 12.58
CA ILE A 21 -1.92 3.74 12.40
C ILE A 21 -2.33 2.48 13.16
N TYR A 22 -1.54 1.41 13.06
CA TYR A 22 -1.77 0.17 13.81
C TYR A 22 -1.85 0.45 15.32
N GLN A 23 -0.88 1.18 15.87
CA GLN A 23 -0.83 1.56 17.28
C GLN A 23 -2.05 2.38 17.71
N THR A 24 -2.52 3.28 16.85
CA THR A 24 -3.74 4.06 17.13
C THR A 24 -4.97 3.17 17.16
N LEU A 25 -5.13 2.26 16.20
CA LEU A 25 -6.31 1.42 16.09
C LEU A 25 -6.41 0.34 17.18
N ILE A 26 -5.28 -0.25 17.60
CA ILE A 26 -5.30 -1.23 18.70
C ILE A 26 -5.67 -0.58 20.04
N LYS A 27 -5.29 0.70 20.25
CA LYS A 27 -5.69 1.47 21.44
C LYS A 27 -7.20 1.75 21.49
N GLU A 28 -7.84 1.75 20.33
CA GLU A 28 -9.29 1.90 20.15
C GLU A 28 -10.03 0.53 20.13
N ASP A 29 -9.36 -0.54 20.59
CA ASP A 29 -9.86 -1.91 20.64
C ASP A 29 -10.33 -2.45 19.28
N PHE A 30 -9.64 -2.09 18.20
CA PHE A 30 -9.86 -2.73 16.89
C PHE A 30 -8.95 -3.94 16.71
N LYS A 31 -9.50 -4.99 16.09
CA LYS A 31 -8.69 -6.08 15.53
C LYS A 31 -8.08 -5.60 14.21
N VAL A 32 -6.76 -5.47 14.16
CA VAL A 32 -6.03 -4.95 13.00
C VAL A 32 -4.90 -5.90 12.62
N ILE A 33 -4.74 -6.14 11.33
CA ILE A 33 -3.60 -6.85 10.76
C ILE A 33 -2.54 -5.82 10.40
N PHE A 34 -1.39 -5.88 11.07
CA PHE A 34 -0.22 -5.10 10.71
C PHE A 34 0.70 -5.95 9.83
N ASN A 35 0.68 -5.67 8.53
CA ASN A 35 1.57 -6.31 7.57
C ASN A 35 1.77 -5.40 6.36
N ASP A 36 2.66 -5.80 5.47
CA ASP A 36 3.01 -5.06 4.27
C ASP A 36 2.07 -5.37 3.09
N PHE A 37 0.76 -5.15 3.27
CA PHE A 37 -0.26 -5.45 2.24
C PHE A 37 -0.20 -6.89 1.70
N ASN A 38 0.10 -7.85 2.59
CA ASN A 38 0.00 -9.26 2.27
C ASN A 38 -1.45 -9.72 2.54
N PHE A 39 -2.14 -10.17 1.49
CA PHE A 39 -3.55 -10.59 1.54
C PHE A 39 -3.74 -12.11 1.45
N SER A 40 -2.66 -12.90 1.58
CA SER A 40 -2.69 -14.37 1.45
C SER A 40 -3.58 -15.06 2.50
N SER A 41 -3.77 -14.44 3.66
CA SER A 41 -4.65 -14.95 4.72
C SER A 41 -6.15 -14.76 4.43
N PHE A 42 -6.50 -14.10 3.33
CA PHE A 42 -7.88 -13.85 2.94
C PHE A 42 -8.28 -14.72 1.75
N GLU A 43 -9.48 -15.26 1.82
CA GLU A 43 -10.07 -16.10 0.79
C GLU A 43 -10.52 -15.28 -0.42
N THR A 44 -10.62 -15.94 -1.57
CA THR A 44 -11.21 -15.34 -2.78
C THR A 44 -12.69 -15.05 -2.56
N ASN A 45 -13.20 -13.93 -3.07
CA ASN A 45 -14.59 -13.49 -2.91
C ASN A 45 -15.05 -13.41 -1.44
N GLN A 46 -14.18 -12.96 -0.53
CA GLN A 46 -14.48 -12.85 0.90
C GLN A 46 -15.21 -11.55 1.28
N PHE A 47 -15.09 -10.49 0.48
CA PHE A 47 -15.56 -9.16 0.87
C PHE A 47 -16.59 -8.57 -0.09
N LYS A 48 -17.64 -7.96 0.48
CA LYS A 48 -18.59 -7.14 -0.30
C LYS A 48 -18.04 -5.76 -0.63
N ASN A 49 -17.24 -5.18 0.26
CA ASN A 49 -16.73 -3.83 0.11
C ASN A 49 -15.27 -3.78 0.60
N ILE A 50 -14.42 -3.13 -0.17
CA ILE A 50 -13.04 -2.82 0.20
C ILE A 50 -12.86 -1.31 0.14
N PHE A 51 -12.30 -0.73 1.19
CA PHE A 51 -12.00 0.70 1.26
C PHE A 51 -10.50 0.89 1.30
N PHE A 52 -9.97 1.68 0.37
CA PHE A 52 -8.54 1.94 0.29
C PHE A 52 -8.27 3.43 0.08
N ARG A 53 -7.44 3.97 0.98
CA ARG A 53 -6.87 5.30 0.83
C ARG A 53 -5.68 5.22 -0.10
N THR A 54 -5.72 5.97 -1.19
CA THR A 54 -4.60 6.04 -2.15
C THR A 54 -3.30 6.35 -1.44
N SER A 55 -2.31 5.48 -1.64
CA SER A 55 -0.93 5.64 -1.20
C SER A 55 -0.16 6.54 -2.17
N LYS A 56 0.98 7.09 -1.72
CA LYS A 56 1.88 7.83 -2.62
C LYS A 56 2.55 6.91 -3.64
N GLU A 57 2.74 5.66 -3.25
CA GLU A 57 3.48 4.64 -3.98
C GLU A 57 2.57 3.96 -5.00
N LYS A 58 2.85 4.18 -6.27
CA LYS A 58 2.06 3.66 -7.39
C LYS A 58 1.94 2.12 -7.40
N LEU A 59 3.01 1.42 -7.01
CA LEU A 59 3.06 -0.05 -7.02
C LEU A 59 2.20 -0.64 -5.89
N ILE A 60 2.19 -0.03 -4.70
CA ILE A 60 1.25 -0.39 -3.61
C ILE A 60 -0.19 -0.23 -4.11
N ASN A 61 -0.51 0.92 -4.71
CA ASN A 61 -1.86 1.18 -5.18
C ASN A 61 -2.33 0.12 -6.19
N LEU A 62 -1.45 -0.26 -7.13
CA LEU A 62 -1.77 -1.26 -8.13
C LEU A 62 -1.94 -2.66 -7.51
N HIS A 63 -1.04 -3.05 -6.60
CA HIS A 63 -1.11 -4.31 -5.85
C HIS A 63 -2.45 -4.46 -5.13
N VAL A 64 -2.87 -3.44 -4.36
CA VAL A 64 -4.13 -3.45 -3.63
C VAL A 64 -5.34 -3.55 -4.56
N ILE A 65 -5.32 -2.88 -5.72
CA ILE A 65 -6.41 -2.97 -6.72
C ILE A 65 -6.50 -4.38 -7.32
N GLN A 66 -5.37 -4.98 -7.68
CA GLN A 66 -5.35 -6.34 -8.23
C GLN A 66 -5.85 -7.36 -7.19
N GLU A 67 -5.38 -7.28 -5.96
CA GLU A 67 -5.86 -8.13 -4.88
C GLU A 67 -7.33 -7.88 -4.57
N SER A 68 -7.82 -6.64 -4.67
CA SER A 68 -9.25 -6.34 -4.54
C SER A 68 -10.10 -7.10 -5.56
N LYS A 69 -9.61 -7.33 -6.78
CA LYS A 69 -10.31 -8.16 -7.78
C LYS A 69 -10.47 -9.60 -7.30
N ARG A 70 -9.45 -10.18 -6.64
CA ARG A 70 -9.54 -11.54 -6.07
C ARG A 70 -10.45 -11.57 -4.84
N LEU A 71 -10.30 -10.58 -3.97
CA LEU A 71 -10.92 -10.53 -2.64
C LEU A 71 -12.41 -10.15 -2.66
N LEU A 72 -12.85 -9.33 -3.62
CA LEU A 72 -14.24 -8.91 -3.71
C LEU A 72 -15.14 -10.05 -4.21
N GLU A 73 -16.32 -10.20 -3.64
CA GLU A 73 -17.42 -10.95 -4.23
C GLU A 73 -17.82 -10.35 -5.60
N TYR A 74 -18.55 -11.10 -6.42
CA TYR A 74 -19.20 -10.52 -7.60
C TYR A 74 -20.19 -9.43 -7.17
N ASP A 75 -20.23 -8.34 -7.94
CA ASP A 75 -20.95 -7.10 -7.61
C ASP A 75 -20.46 -6.40 -6.32
N GLY A 76 -19.37 -6.92 -5.72
CA GLY A 76 -18.64 -6.25 -4.64
C GLY A 76 -17.96 -4.97 -5.12
N LYS A 77 -17.69 -4.06 -4.20
CA LYS A 77 -17.26 -2.69 -4.51
C LYS A 77 -15.90 -2.35 -3.92
N LEU A 78 -15.04 -1.77 -4.75
CA LEU A 78 -13.82 -1.10 -4.33
C LEU A 78 -14.07 0.40 -4.23
N PHE A 79 -13.80 0.95 -3.05
CA PHE A 79 -13.83 2.37 -2.78
C PHE A 79 -12.40 2.90 -2.69
N LEU A 80 -12.02 3.77 -3.62
CA LEU A 80 -10.75 4.49 -3.60
C LEU A 80 -10.99 5.93 -3.15
N THR A 81 -10.19 6.41 -2.20
CA THR A 81 -10.24 7.81 -1.80
C THR A 81 -8.88 8.49 -1.81
N GLY A 82 -8.87 9.75 -2.27
CA GLY A 82 -7.69 10.59 -2.17
C GLY A 82 -7.80 11.97 -2.79
N LYS A 83 -6.71 12.72 -2.70
CA LYS A 83 -6.59 14.07 -3.22
C LYS A 83 -6.16 14.04 -4.69
N LYS A 84 -6.45 15.13 -5.41
CA LYS A 84 -6.02 15.29 -6.81
C LYS A 84 -4.51 15.11 -6.98
N ALA A 85 -3.71 15.65 -6.05
CA ALA A 85 -2.24 15.58 -6.08
C ALA A 85 -1.69 14.15 -5.88
N GLU A 86 -2.51 13.21 -5.40
CA GLU A 86 -2.13 11.81 -5.21
C GLU A 86 -2.51 10.94 -6.43
N GLY A 87 -2.95 11.55 -7.52
CA GLY A 87 -3.23 10.85 -8.78
C GLY A 87 -4.51 10.00 -8.78
N ILE A 88 -5.43 10.22 -7.82
CA ILE A 88 -6.65 9.42 -7.63
C ILE A 88 -7.45 9.20 -8.92
N LYS A 89 -7.60 10.21 -9.79
CA LYS A 89 -8.36 10.07 -11.05
C LYS A 89 -7.76 9.00 -11.97
N SER A 90 -6.44 9.03 -12.16
CA SER A 90 -5.74 8.03 -12.99
C SER A 90 -5.80 6.65 -12.34
N LEU A 91 -5.70 6.60 -11.02
CA LEU A 91 -5.80 5.35 -10.28
C LEU A 91 -7.20 4.72 -10.39
N SER A 92 -8.26 5.53 -10.28
CA SER A 92 -9.65 5.11 -10.50
C SER A 92 -9.86 4.52 -11.89
N SER A 93 -9.32 5.16 -12.94
CA SER A 93 -9.40 4.61 -14.30
C SER A 93 -8.69 3.25 -14.42
N LYS A 94 -7.54 3.07 -13.77
CA LYS A 94 -6.85 1.77 -13.71
C LYS A 94 -7.65 0.71 -12.94
N ALA A 95 -8.25 1.08 -11.81
CA ALA A 95 -9.10 0.20 -11.03
C ALA A 95 -10.32 -0.24 -11.84
N ASN A 96 -10.95 0.69 -12.55
CA ASN A 96 -12.05 0.39 -13.45
C ASN A 96 -11.67 -0.60 -14.55
N LEU A 97 -10.49 -0.46 -15.15
CA LEU A 97 -9.99 -1.42 -16.14
C LEU A 97 -9.83 -2.83 -15.53
N ILE A 98 -9.25 -2.93 -14.33
CA ILE A 98 -8.94 -4.20 -13.65
C ILE A 98 -10.21 -4.91 -13.15
N LEU A 99 -11.15 -4.17 -12.56
CA LEU A 99 -12.41 -4.70 -12.02
C LEU A 99 -13.51 -4.82 -13.08
N SER A 100 -13.36 -4.10 -14.20
CA SER A 100 -14.20 -4.11 -15.40
C SER A 100 -15.70 -3.80 -15.20
N GLY A 101 -16.09 -3.21 -14.07
CA GLY A 101 -17.49 -2.86 -13.81
C GLY A 101 -17.78 -1.36 -13.80
N PRO A 102 -19.02 -0.96 -13.50
CA PRO A 102 -19.41 0.45 -13.38
C PRO A 102 -18.52 1.22 -12.40
N MET A 103 -18.19 2.45 -12.75
CA MET A 103 -17.44 3.37 -11.89
C MET A 103 -18.17 4.70 -11.71
N SER A 104 -18.23 5.16 -10.46
CA SER A 104 -18.57 6.55 -10.13
C SER A 104 -17.34 7.27 -9.55
N PHE A 105 -17.29 8.59 -9.74
CA PHE A 105 -16.21 9.43 -9.26
C PHE A 105 -16.77 10.77 -8.79
N ALA A 106 -16.71 11.02 -7.48
CA ALA A 106 -17.28 12.20 -6.84
C ALA A 106 -16.21 13.00 -6.10
N LYS A 107 -16.38 14.32 -6.06
CA LYS A 107 -15.54 15.24 -5.30
C LYS A 107 -16.27 15.66 -4.01
N ASN A 108 -15.58 15.59 -2.89
CA ASN A 108 -16.03 16.09 -1.59
C ASN A 108 -14.95 17.00 -0.99
N GLY A 109 -15.11 18.31 -1.15
CA GLY A 109 -14.09 19.28 -0.76
C GLY A 109 -12.77 19.05 -1.52
N SER A 110 -11.68 18.82 -0.78
CA SER A 110 -10.35 18.53 -1.35
C SER A 110 -10.10 17.04 -1.64
N VAL A 111 -11.03 16.17 -1.26
CA VAL A 111 -10.94 14.72 -1.37
C VAL A 111 -11.88 14.22 -2.47
N TYR A 112 -11.49 13.16 -3.14
CA TYR A 112 -12.28 12.46 -4.13
C TYR A 112 -12.58 11.05 -3.63
N LEU A 113 -13.74 10.55 -4.03
CA LEU A 113 -14.18 9.18 -3.82
C LEU A 113 -14.48 8.55 -5.18
N SER A 114 -13.94 7.37 -5.40
CA SER A 114 -14.26 6.53 -6.54
C SER A 114 -14.86 5.24 -6.04
N GLU A 115 -15.96 4.84 -6.62
CA GLU A 115 -16.59 3.55 -6.37
C GLU A 115 -16.51 2.74 -7.66
N ILE A 116 -15.98 1.53 -7.58
CA ILE A 116 -15.83 0.62 -8.71
C ILE A 116 -16.44 -0.73 -8.34
N THR A 117 -17.37 -1.22 -9.15
CA THR A 117 -17.99 -2.54 -8.95
C THR A 117 -17.17 -3.60 -9.67
N LYS A 118 -16.98 -4.78 -9.05
CA LYS A 118 -16.38 -5.96 -9.69
C LYS A 118 -17.42 -6.71 -10.50
N VAL A 119 -17.16 -6.94 -11.79
CA VAL A 119 -18.00 -7.83 -12.63
C VAL A 119 -17.43 -9.24 -12.71
N ALA A 120 -18.30 -10.22 -12.99
CA ALA A 120 -17.96 -11.63 -12.88
C ALA A 120 -17.00 -12.18 -13.93
N LYS A 121 -16.98 -11.57 -15.12
CA LYS A 121 -16.09 -11.90 -16.22
C LYS A 121 -15.41 -10.64 -16.71
N SER A 122 -14.09 -10.67 -16.71
CA SER A 122 -13.30 -9.73 -17.52
C SER A 122 -12.36 -10.55 -18.38
N ASP A 123 -12.36 -10.31 -19.69
CA ASP A 123 -11.37 -10.91 -20.59
C ASP A 123 -10.00 -10.21 -20.48
N ILE A 124 -9.93 -9.14 -19.67
CA ILE A 124 -8.73 -8.36 -19.43
C ILE A 124 -7.86 -9.07 -18.39
N THR A 125 -6.77 -9.65 -18.87
CA THR A 125 -5.67 -10.11 -18.03
C THR A 125 -4.74 -8.93 -17.74
N TYR A 126 -4.54 -8.63 -16.46
CA TYR A 126 -3.58 -7.63 -16.03
C TYR A 126 -2.34 -8.36 -15.49
N PRO A 127 -1.10 -7.88 -15.78
CA PRO A 127 0.10 -8.50 -15.24
C PRO A 127 0.05 -8.63 -13.72
N GLN A 128 0.48 -9.77 -13.20
CA GLN A 128 0.57 -9.99 -11.76
C GLN A 128 1.46 -8.93 -11.12
N SER A 129 1.06 -8.50 -9.92
CA SER A 129 1.81 -7.55 -9.12
C SER A 129 3.14 -8.17 -8.70
N SER A 130 4.26 -7.56 -9.10
CA SER A 130 5.59 -7.89 -8.60
C SER A 130 5.91 -7.20 -7.26
N TYR A 131 4.89 -6.78 -6.52
CA TYR A 131 5.06 -5.96 -5.32
C TYR A 131 5.86 -6.66 -4.21
N HIS A 132 5.71 -7.97 -4.08
CA HIS A 132 6.44 -8.78 -3.09
C HIS A 132 7.76 -9.34 -3.61
N ASP A 133 8.10 -9.11 -4.89
CA ASP A 133 9.34 -9.61 -5.47
C ASP A 133 10.51 -8.76 -4.98
N LEU A 134 11.51 -9.44 -4.40
CA LEU A 134 12.78 -8.81 -4.03
C LEU A 134 13.63 -8.57 -5.27
N GLN A 135 14.24 -7.40 -5.34
CA GLN A 135 15.09 -6.95 -6.44
C GLN A 135 16.35 -6.30 -5.85
N SER A 136 17.48 -6.47 -6.51
CA SER A 136 18.71 -5.79 -6.13
C SER A 136 18.56 -4.29 -6.28
N ILE A 137 19.03 -3.53 -5.28
CA ILE A 137 18.98 -2.06 -5.30
C ILE A 137 19.93 -1.51 -6.36
N GLU A 138 21.06 -2.17 -6.60
CA GLU A 138 22.06 -1.78 -7.59
C GLU A 138 22.69 -3.05 -8.20
N GLU A 139 22.79 -3.09 -9.54
CA GLU A 139 23.46 -4.20 -10.24
C GLU A 139 24.96 -4.17 -9.94
N GLY A 140 25.50 -5.28 -9.43
CA GLY A 140 26.93 -5.39 -9.11
C GLY A 140 27.34 -4.82 -7.76
N ASP A 141 26.39 -4.43 -6.89
CA ASP A 141 26.70 -4.03 -5.52
C ASP A 141 27.29 -5.20 -4.72
N SER A 142 28.48 -4.99 -4.17
CA SER A 142 29.19 -5.93 -3.30
C SER A 142 28.40 -6.37 -2.06
N ASN A 143 27.45 -5.54 -1.60
CA ASN A 143 26.66 -5.80 -0.40
C ASN A 143 25.37 -6.60 -0.67
N ASN A 144 25.04 -6.87 -1.94
CA ASN A 144 23.84 -7.60 -2.36
C ASN A 144 22.55 -7.09 -1.68
N LEU A 145 22.39 -5.76 -1.55
CA LEU A 145 21.21 -5.20 -0.93
C LEU A 145 19.96 -5.48 -1.78
N LEU A 146 18.95 -6.07 -1.14
CA LEU A 146 17.66 -6.37 -1.75
C LEU A 146 16.59 -5.43 -1.21
N SER A 147 15.69 -4.99 -2.09
CA SER A 147 14.51 -4.23 -1.72
C SER A 147 13.30 -4.73 -2.52
N LYS A 148 12.12 -4.21 -2.20
CA LYS A 148 10.88 -4.53 -2.89
C LYS A 148 10.28 -3.27 -3.49
N ALA A 149 9.52 -3.46 -4.56
CA ALA A 149 8.75 -2.42 -5.20
C ALA A 149 7.96 -1.54 -4.20
N GLY A 150 8.12 -0.23 -4.28
CA GLY A 150 7.38 0.74 -3.48
C GLY A 150 8.01 1.11 -2.13
N ILE A 151 9.20 0.61 -1.79
CA ILE A 151 10.05 1.23 -0.75
C ILE A 151 10.78 2.44 -1.36
N PHE A 152 11.07 3.48 -0.57
CA PHE A 152 11.89 4.59 -1.04
C PHE A 152 13.29 4.09 -1.44
N GLY A 153 13.80 4.45 -2.62
CA GLY A 153 15.09 3.95 -3.12
C GLY A 153 15.08 2.45 -3.47
N TRP A 154 13.93 1.83 -3.71
CA TRP A 154 13.85 0.38 -3.92
C TRP A 154 14.65 -0.17 -5.11
N ASN A 155 14.95 0.66 -6.11
CA ASN A 155 15.65 0.26 -7.33
C ASN A 155 16.92 1.07 -7.60
N LYS A 156 17.37 1.85 -6.61
CA LYS A 156 18.64 2.59 -6.66
C LYS A 156 19.00 3.14 -5.28
N VAL A 157 20.29 3.23 -5.00
CA VAL A 157 20.77 4.00 -3.85
C VAL A 157 20.41 5.47 -4.07
N ASP A 158 19.81 6.09 -3.04
CA ASP A 158 19.52 7.52 -3.06
C ASP A 158 20.83 8.32 -2.97
N GLU A 159 20.99 9.37 -3.77
CA GLU A 159 22.24 10.14 -3.83
C GLU A 159 22.60 10.77 -2.49
N GLY A 160 21.62 11.17 -1.67
CA GLY A 160 21.88 11.64 -0.32
C GLY A 160 22.42 10.54 0.59
N SER A 161 21.91 9.31 0.43
CA SER A 161 22.43 8.14 1.15
C SER A 161 23.85 7.78 0.68
N ARG A 162 24.13 7.84 -0.62
CA ARG A 162 25.48 7.63 -1.17
C ARG A 162 26.47 8.68 -0.66
N PHE A 163 26.10 9.95 -0.75
CA PHE A 163 26.90 11.05 -0.21
C PHE A 163 27.20 10.87 1.29
N LEU A 164 26.20 10.43 2.07
CA LEU A 164 26.38 10.13 3.48
C LEU A 164 27.38 8.99 3.71
N ILE A 165 27.25 7.88 2.97
CA ILE A 165 28.18 6.74 3.03
C ILE A 165 29.61 7.18 2.73
N ASP A 166 29.79 8.00 1.70
CA ASP A 166 31.11 8.50 1.29
C ASP A 166 31.71 9.48 2.31
N THR A 167 30.87 10.30 2.95
CA THR A 167 31.32 11.38 3.84
C THR A 167 31.52 10.93 5.28
N VAL A 168 30.76 9.94 5.77
CA VAL A 168 30.83 9.49 7.17
C VAL A 168 32.25 9.04 7.56
N PRO A 169 32.97 8.20 6.81
CA PRO A 169 34.34 7.81 7.16
C PRO A 169 35.30 9.01 7.25
N ILE A 170 35.19 9.97 6.32
CA ILE A 170 35.98 11.20 6.31
C ILE A 170 35.67 12.01 7.57
N TYR A 171 34.40 12.21 7.88
CA TYR A 171 33.98 12.91 9.09
C TYR A 171 34.52 12.25 10.37
N LEU A 172 34.39 10.91 10.46
CA LEU A 172 34.86 10.12 11.60
C LEU A 172 36.38 10.17 11.78
N SER A 173 37.15 10.32 10.70
CA SER A 173 38.63 10.40 10.77
C SER A 173 39.16 11.64 11.49
N HIS A 174 38.33 12.69 11.67
CA HIS A 174 38.70 13.87 12.45
C HIS A 174 38.64 13.66 13.97
N PHE A 175 38.09 12.53 14.44
CA PHE A 175 38.03 12.22 15.86
C PHE A 175 39.23 11.36 16.26
N ASN A 176 40.10 11.90 17.13
CA ASN A 176 41.27 11.18 17.65
C ASN A 176 40.92 10.07 18.67
N GLN A 177 39.64 9.92 19.03
CA GLN A 177 39.13 8.85 19.87
C GLN A 177 37.80 8.35 19.29
N PRO A 178 37.50 7.03 19.38
CA PRO A 178 36.22 6.51 18.93
C PRO A 178 35.07 7.21 19.67
N LEU A 179 34.09 7.69 18.91
CA LEU A 179 32.87 8.28 19.44
C LEU A 179 32.20 7.28 20.39
N LYS A 180 31.90 7.71 21.62
CA LYS A 180 31.04 6.94 22.52
C LYS A 180 29.64 6.90 21.90
N LEU A 181 29.25 5.74 21.37
CA LEU A 181 27.86 5.47 21.00
C LEU A 181 27.02 5.51 22.30
N PHE A 182 25.93 6.28 22.27
CA PHE A 182 24.98 6.44 23.36
C PHE A 182 24.15 5.18 23.60
#